data_AF-A0A2E5H2E6-F1
#
_entry.id   AF-A0A2E5H2E6-F1
#
_cell.length_a   1.000
_cell.length_b   1.000
_cell.length_c   1.000
_cell.angle_alpha   90.00
_cell.angle_beta   90.00
_cell.angle_gamma   90.00
#
_symmetry.space_group_name_H-M   'P 1'
#
loop_
_entity.id
_entity.type
_entity.pdbx_description
1 polymer ?
#
loop_
_entity_poly.entity_id
_entity_poly.type
_entity_poly.pdbx_seq_one_letter_code
_entity_poly.pdbx_strand_id
1 'polypeptide(L)'
;MPKIPQYTHQPAQLGRRAGPGDFVGGEGLAAIGQAVGQVGDLSFQIFEQEMESNVARSIVESTKALDDLYLEVQNMDHNEREVAFANGSQKIIDEKRKGLRYPKYQEMFDLEAASVSERRRMNIGQSVRRDRLAVTSGNNRLYIDSQLQEYRLSQGGSKADNDERNLIRENIAATIERSGAGGVWSAYQTATERGRVDSTLARYDMTRLAQDTTSALIDEYGDDRASAFEAAAGLGGELEDKVIQRLDDAYGQMDTNQDEADDALVSGLHPAVMEWPLDDEARLTTWLL
;
A
#
# COMPACT_ATOMS: atom_id res chain seq x y z
N MET A 1 105.75 -12.03 32.05
CA MET A 1 104.56 -11.36 31.50
C MET A 1 103.34 -12.23 31.76
N PRO A 2 102.26 -11.72 32.39
CA PRO A 2 101.04 -12.51 32.60
C PRO A 2 100.31 -12.72 31.26
N LYS A 3 99.81 -13.95 31.02
CA LYS A 3 99.06 -14.34 29.81
C LYS A 3 97.69 -13.64 29.79
N ILE A 4 97.44 -12.87 28.74
CA ILE A 4 96.11 -12.33 28.41
C ILE A 4 95.21 -13.49 27.94
N PRO A 5 93.94 -13.61 28.38
CA PRO A 5 93.05 -14.67 27.94
C PRO A 5 92.71 -14.50 26.46
N GLN A 6 93.05 -15.48 25.63
CA GLN A 6 92.59 -15.53 24.25
C GLN A 6 91.13 -16.01 24.23
N TYR A 7 90.21 -15.09 23.93
CA TYR A 7 88.85 -15.44 23.53
C TYR A 7 88.90 -16.03 22.12
N THR A 8 88.61 -17.32 22.01
CA THR A 8 88.44 -18.03 20.75
C THR A 8 87.08 -17.66 20.14
N HIS A 9 87.03 -16.54 19.43
CA HIS A 9 85.96 -16.33 18.46
C HIS A 9 86.14 -17.33 17.32
N GLN A 10 85.22 -18.30 17.22
CA GLN A 10 85.14 -19.21 16.07
C GLN A 10 84.97 -18.38 14.78
N PRO A 11 85.78 -18.61 13.72
CA PRO A 11 85.78 -17.78 12.52
C PRO A 11 84.63 -18.07 11.54
N ALA A 12 83.50 -18.59 12.01
CA ALA A 12 82.44 -19.14 11.13
C ALA A 12 81.29 -18.15 10.81
N GLN A 13 81.34 -16.87 11.21
CA GLN A 13 80.17 -15.98 11.09
C GLN A 13 80.48 -14.54 10.60
N LEU A 14 81.60 -14.33 9.93
CA LEU A 14 81.87 -13.06 9.24
C LEU A 14 81.00 -12.95 7.97
N GLY A 15 79.85 -12.28 8.08
CA GLY A 15 78.99 -11.93 6.95
C GLY A 15 77.48 -12.05 7.19
N ARG A 16 77.03 -12.61 8.32
CA ARG A 16 75.60 -12.59 8.66
C ARG A 16 75.22 -11.19 9.18
N ARG A 17 74.03 -10.70 8.80
CA ARG A 17 73.44 -9.53 9.47
C ARG A 17 73.30 -9.85 10.96
N ALA A 18 73.75 -8.95 11.83
CA ALA A 18 73.68 -9.12 13.28
C ALA A 18 72.23 -9.41 13.69
N GLY A 19 72.02 -10.56 14.33
CA GLY A 19 70.73 -10.97 14.86
C GLY A 19 70.56 -10.52 16.31
N PRO A 20 69.35 -10.62 16.87
CA PRO A 20 69.09 -10.26 18.27
C PRO A 20 70.01 -10.97 19.28
N GLY A 21 70.44 -12.20 19.00
CA GLY A 21 71.39 -12.95 19.83
C GLY A 21 72.84 -12.45 19.81
N ASP A 22 73.18 -11.51 18.92
CA ASP A 22 74.53 -10.92 18.81
C ASP A 22 74.74 -9.71 19.74
N PHE A 23 73.70 -9.28 20.47
CA PHE A 23 73.74 -8.17 21.43
C PHE A 23 73.41 -8.65 22.86
N VAL A 24 74.14 -8.16 23.87
CA VAL A 24 73.87 -8.47 25.29
C VAL A 24 72.49 -7.92 25.66
N GLY A 25 71.49 -8.81 25.76
CA GLY A 25 70.08 -8.48 26.02
C GLY A 25 69.17 -8.40 24.78
N GLY A 26 69.69 -8.64 23.57
CA GLY A 26 68.92 -8.47 22.32
C GLY A 26 67.80 -9.49 22.12
N GLU A 27 67.95 -10.74 22.60
CA GLU A 27 66.85 -11.71 22.63
C GLU A 27 65.74 -11.31 23.60
N GLY A 28 66.10 -10.74 24.77
CA GLY A 28 65.13 -10.22 25.73
C GLY A 28 64.36 -9.00 25.20
N LEU A 29 65.05 -8.09 24.51
CA LEU A 29 64.42 -6.93 23.86
C LEU A 29 63.55 -7.31 22.66
N ALA A 30 63.93 -8.31 21.87
CA ALA A 30 63.10 -8.83 20.78
C ALA A 30 61.84 -9.53 21.32
N ALA A 31 61.95 -10.30 22.41
CA ALA A 31 60.81 -10.90 23.08
C ALA A 31 59.88 -9.85 23.71
N ILE A 32 60.43 -8.78 24.32
CA ILE A 32 59.65 -7.64 24.80
C ILE A 32 58.97 -6.92 23.64
N GLY A 33 59.66 -6.70 22.51
CA GLY A 33 59.08 -6.11 21.30
C GLY A 33 57.94 -6.93 20.72
N GLN A 34 58.05 -8.26 20.70
CA GLN A 34 56.97 -9.17 20.31
C GLN A 34 55.81 -9.17 21.31
N ALA A 35 56.09 -9.18 22.61
CA ALA A 35 55.05 -9.14 23.65
C ALA A 35 54.31 -7.80 23.65
N VAL A 36 55.01 -6.67 23.48
CA VAL A 36 54.40 -5.33 23.34
C VAL A 36 53.61 -5.21 22.04
N GLY A 37 54.10 -5.81 20.94
CA GLY A 37 53.34 -5.92 19.69
C GLY A 37 52.04 -6.71 19.86
N GLN A 38 52.09 -7.87 20.52
CA GLN A 38 50.92 -8.71 20.82
C GLN A 38 49.92 -8.02 21.76
N VAL A 39 50.39 -7.25 22.74
CA VAL A 39 49.52 -6.45 23.62
C VAL A 39 48.87 -5.30 22.83
N GLY A 40 49.59 -4.66 21.90
CA GLY A 40 49.04 -3.67 20.99
C GLY A 40 47.94 -4.22 20.09
N ASP A 41 48.16 -5.40 19.51
CA ASP A 41 47.19 -6.10 18.67
C ASP A 41 45.94 -6.52 19.46
N LEU A 42 46.11 -7.04 20.69
CA LEU A 42 45.00 -7.39 21.57
C LEU A 42 44.19 -6.15 21.99
N SER A 43 44.87 -5.05 22.29
CA SER A 43 44.22 -3.77 22.64
C SER A 43 43.40 -3.23 21.46
N PHE A 44 43.94 -3.34 20.25
CA PHE A 44 43.24 -2.95 19.03
C PHE A 44 42.01 -3.84 18.77
N GLN A 45 42.13 -5.16 18.93
CA GLN A 45 41.00 -6.10 18.81
C GLN A 45 39.90 -5.84 19.84
N ILE A 46 40.25 -5.55 21.10
CA ILE A 46 39.28 -5.20 22.15
C ILE A 46 38.57 -3.90 21.78
N PHE A 47 39.30 -2.90 21.28
CA PHE A 47 38.72 -1.65 20.82
C PHE A 47 37.76 -1.86 19.63
N GLU A 48 38.14 -2.67 18.63
CA GLU A 48 37.25 -2.99 17.51
C GLU A 48 35.97 -3.70 17.99
N GLN A 49 36.08 -4.68 18.89
CA GLN A 49 34.92 -5.35 19.48
C GLN A 49 34.01 -4.39 20.26
N GLU A 50 34.58 -3.46 21.04
CA GLU A 50 33.80 -2.47 21.78
C GLU A 50 33.04 -1.54 20.83
N MET A 51 33.69 -1.11 19.74
CA MET A 51 33.06 -0.25 18.75
C MET A 51 31.97 -0.98 17.96
N GLU A 52 32.20 -2.22 17.55
CA GLU A 52 31.19 -3.05 16.87
C GLU A 52 29.99 -3.32 17.80
N SER A 53 30.23 -3.57 19.08
CA SER A 53 29.18 -3.70 20.09
C SER A 53 28.36 -2.42 20.26
N ASN A 54 29.01 -1.26 20.22
CA ASN A 54 28.32 0.04 20.24
C ASN A 54 27.46 0.25 18.99
N VAL A 55 27.95 -0.11 17.80
CA VAL A 55 27.14 -0.11 16.56
C VAL A 55 25.92 -1.00 16.71
N ALA A 56 26.10 -2.24 17.17
CA ALA A 56 25.00 -3.18 17.35
C ALA A 56 23.95 -2.64 18.33
N ARG A 57 24.39 -2.04 19.45
CA ARG A 57 23.48 -1.37 20.40
C ARG A 57 22.73 -0.22 19.75
N SER A 58 23.43 0.67 19.03
CA SER A 58 22.80 1.79 18.32
C SER A 58 21.78 1.31 17.29
N ILE A 59 22.05 0.24 16.56
CA ILE A 59 21.10 -0.38 15.62
C ILE A 59 19.84 -0.85 16.34
N VAL A 60 19.99 -1.58 17.46
CA VAL A 60 18.85 -2.09 18.24
C VAL A 60 17.99 -0.94 18.80
N GLU A 61 18.64 0.08 19.36
CA GLU A 61 17.94 1.26 19.89
C GLU A 61 17.23 2.06 18.80
N SER A 62 17.88 2.27 17.65
CA SER A 62 17.27 2.92 16.49
C SER A 62 16.09 2.13 15.96
N THR A 63 16.22 0.81 15.85
CA THR A 63 15.14 -0.06 15.37
C THR A 63 13.92 0.06 16.27
N LYS A 64 14.11 -0.01 17.59
CA LYS A 64 13.02 0.17 18.54
C LYS A 64 12.38 1.55 18.41
N ALA A 65 13.17 2.62 18.32
CA ALA A 65 12.65 3.98 18.17
C ALA A 65 11.90 4.17 16.84
N LEU A 66 12.37 3.55 15.75
CA LEU A 66 11.70 3.56 14.45
C LEU A 66 10.38 2.77 14.49
N ASP A 67 10.32 1.68 15.27
CA ASP A 67 9.10 0.90 15.48
C ASP A 67 8.08 1.67 16.33
N ASP A 68 8.52 2.33 17.39
CA ASP A 68 7.67 3.21 18.21
C ASP A 68 7.13 4.37 17.37
N LEU A 69 7.98 5.03 16.57
CA LEU A 69 7.56 6.07 15.63
C LEU A 69 6.58 5.52 14.58
N TYR A 70 6.84 4.33 14.04
CA TYR A 70 5.93 3.68 13.09
C TYR A 70 4.54 3.50 13.69
N LEU A 71 4.44 3.02 14.93
CA LEU A 71 3.16 2.85 15.62
C LEU A 71 2.48 4.20 15.91
N GLU A 72 3.24 5.24 16.27
CA GLU A 72 2.72 6.58 16.49
C GLU A 72 2.08 7.14 15.22
N VAL A 73 2.79 7.10 14.09
CA VAL A 73 2.28 7.66 12.82
C VAL A 73 1.09 6.89 12.27
N GLN A 74 0.93 5.59 12.57
CA GLN A 74 -0.26 4.83 12.14
C GLN A 74 -1.56 5.41 12.71
N ASN A 75 -1.50 6.12 13.85
CA ASN A 75 -2.67 6.74 14.46
C ASN A 75 -2.95 8.16 13.95
N MET A 76 -2.10 8.71 13.08
CA MET A 76 -2.27 10.05 12.51
C MET A 76 -3.18 10.02 11.26
N ASP A 77 -3.58 11.20 10.79
CA ASP A 77 -4.24 11.35 9.49
C ASP A 77 -3.34 10.77 8.38
N HIS A 78 -3.92 9.97 7.49
CA HIS A 78 -3.19 9.29 6.41
C HIS A 78 -2.44 10.26 5.49
N ASN A 79 -2.86 11.53 5.39
CA ASN A 79 -2.17 12.55 4.60
C ASN A 79 -0.88 13.05 5.25
N GLU A 80 -0.71 12.87 6.56
CA GLU A 80 0.44 13.35 7.31
C GLU A 80 1.48 12.26 7.58
N ARG A 81 1.10 10.97 7.51
CA ARG A 81 1.93 9.84 7.96
C ARG A 81 3.29 9.75 7.27
N GLU A 82 3.33 9.90 5.94
CA GLU A 82 4.58 9.77 5.17
C GLU A 82 5.59 10.85 5.57
N VAL A 83 5.13 12.10 5.66
CA VAL A 83 5.97 13.25 6.03
C VAL A 83 6.40 13.16 7.49
N ALA A 84 5.47 12.82 8.40
CA ALA A 84 5.76 12.64 9.81
C ALA A 84 6.80 11.55 10.03
N PHE A 85 6.66 10.39 9.38
CA PHE A 85 7.62 9.30 9.49
C PHE A 85 8.96 9.64 8.85
N ALA A 86 8.98 10.27 7.67
CA ALA A 86 10.22 10.66 7.01
C ALA A 86 11.04 11.63 7.88
N ASN A 87 10.39 12.63 8.47
CA ASN A 87 11.03 13.60 9.35
C ASN A 87 11.45 13.00 10.69
N GLY A 88 10.60 12.16 11.30
CA GLY A 88 10.90 11.49 12.56
C GLY A 88 12.05 10.47 12.43
N SER A 89 12.01 9.65 11.38
CA SER A 89 13.04 8.64 11.10
C SER A 89 14.41 9.27 10.90
N GLN A 90 14.49 10.38 10.16
CA GLN A 90 15.76 11.09 9.97
C GLN A 90 16.33 11.61 11.30
N LYS A 91 15.48 12.18 12.17
CA LYS A 91 15.92 12.65 13.50
C LYS A 91 16.48 11.52 14.36
N ILE A 92 15.81 10.37 14.39
CA ILE A 92 16.25 9.18 15.14
C ILE A 92 17.61 8.71 14.62
N ILE A 93 17.75 8.58 13.30
CA ILE A 93 18.99 8.13 12.65
C ILE A 93 20.12 9.12 12.96
N ASP A 94 19.90 10.43 12.79
CA ASP A 94 20.91 11.45 13.05
C ASP A 94 21.35 11.49 14.51
N GLU A 95 20.43 11.31 15.47
CA GLU A 95 20.74 11.26 16.89
C GLU A 95 21.63 10.06 17.22
N LYS A 96 21.27 8.87 16.72
CA LYS A 96 21.97 7.62 17.02
C LYS A 96 23.32 7.54 16.29
N ARG A 97 23.40 8.08 15.08
CA ARG A 97 24.64 8.23 14.31
C ARG A 97 25.67 9.12 15.02
N LYS A 98 25.25 10.21 15.66
CA LYS A 98 26.14 11.08 16.46
C LYS A 98 26.81 10.37 17.64
N GLY A 99 26.19 9.30 18.15
CA GLY A 99 26.78 8.46 19.20
C GLY A 99 27.97 7.62 18.72
N LEU A 100 28.15 7.46 17.41
CA LEU A 100 29.22 6.67 16.80
C LEU A 100 30.35 7.60 16.35
N ARG A 101 31.56 7.38 16.86
CA ARG A 101 32.66 8.33 16.70
C ARG A 101 33.45 8.18 15.41
N TYR A 102 33.50 6.98 14.82
CA TYR A 102 34.38 6.69 13.69
C TYR A 102 33.59 6.42 12.40
N PRO A 103 34.07 6.90 11.23
CA PRO A 103 33.36 6.77 9.95
C PRO A 103 32.98 5.33 9.58
N LYS A 104 33.91 4.36 9.72
CA LYS A 104 33.65 2.93 9.45
C LYS A 104 32.40 2.41 10.17
N TYR A 105 32.24 2.78 11.44
CA TYR A 105 31.14 2.33 12.29
C TYR A 105 29.84 3.11 12.04
N GLN A 106 29.95 4.38 11.63
CA GLN A 106 28.81 5.16 11.14
C GLN A 106 28.26 4.55 9.85
N GLU A 107 29.10 4.16 8.91
CA GLU A 107 28.67 3.52 7.65
C GLU A 107 27.95 2.19 7.90
N MET A 108 28.47 1.35 8.82
CA MET A 108 27.80 0.11 9.22
C MET A 108 26.41 0.36 9.82
N PHE A 109 26.29 1.38 10.67
CA PHE A 109 25.02 1.79 11.24
C PHE A 109 24.05 2.33 10.18
N ASP A 110 24.54 3.21 9.29
CA ASP A 110 23.75 3.89 8.27
C ASP A 110 23.10 2.88 7.31
N LEU A 111 23.82 1.83 6.92
CA LEU A 111 23.30 0.74 6.06
C LEU A 111 22.11 0.01 6.69
N GLU A 112 22.24 -0.40 7.95
CA GLU A 112 21.18 -1.17 8.62
C GLU A 112 19.99 -0.27 8.99
N ALA A 113 20.26 0.94 9.48
CA ALA A 113 19.22 1.91 9.83
C ALA A 113 18.41 2.34 8.59
N ALA A 114 19.07 2.51 7.44
CA ALA A 114 18.39 2.78 6.17
C ALA A 114 17.48 1.62 5.77
N SER A 115 17.92 0.36 5.90
CA SER A 115 17.12 -0.82 5.57
C SER A 115 15.85 -0.92 6.42
N VAL A 116 15.95 -0.71 7.74
CA VAL A 116 14.79 -0.70 8.64
C VAL A 116 13.85 0.46 8.30
N SER A 117 14.38 1.67 8.15
CA SER A 117 13.60 2.86 7.82
C SER A 117 12.83 2.69 6.51
N GLU A 118 13.47 2.15 5.47
CA GLU A 118 12.86 1.98 4.15
C GLU A 118 11.72 0.94 4.19
N ARG A 119 11.90 -0.20 4.88
CA ARG A 119 10.82 -1.17 5.07
C ARG A 119 9.59 -0.54 5.74
N ARG A 120 9.80 0.31 6.75
CA ARG A 120 8.72 1.01 7.45
C ARG A 120 8.06 2.07 6.57
N ARG A 121 8.84 2.83 5.78
CA ARG A 121 8.32 3.78 4.78
C ARG A 121 7.43 3.08 3.75
N MET A 122 7.87 1.94 3.21
CA MET A 122 7.06 1.17 2.27
C MET A 122 5.73 0.73 2.90
N ASN A 123 5.75 0.22 4.13
CA ASN A 123 4.52 -0.18 4.83
C ASN A 123 3.57 1.00 5.07
N ILE A 124 4.11 2.18 5.41
CA ILE A 124 3.30 3.40 5.57
C ILE A 124 2.71 3.83 4.23
N GLY A 125 3.51 3.88 3.16
CA GLY A 125 3.03 4.25 1.83
C GLY A 125 1.94 3.31 1.33
N GLN A 126 2.08 2.00 1.58
CA GLN A 126 1.03 1.02 1.28
C GLN A 126 -0.24 1.25 2.11
N SER A 127 -0.11 1.60 3.40
CA SER A 127 -1.25 1.93 4.26
C SER A 127 -1.96 3.19 3.78
N VAL A 128 -1.22 4.28 3.51
CA VAL A 128 -1.78 5.55 3.01
C VAL A 128 -2.49 5.33 1.68
N ARG A 129 -1.90 4.53 0.79
CA ARG A 129 -2.53 4.14 -0.47
C ARG A 129 -3.85 3.42 -0.23
N ARG A 130 -3.87 2.41 0.64
CA ARG A 130 -5.09 1.66 0.96
C ARG A 130 -6.18 2.57 1.53
N ASP A 131 -5.81 3.46 2.45
CA ASP A 131 -6.75 4.40 3.07
C ASP A 131 -7.33 5.36 2.02
N ARG A 132 -6.50 5.90 1.12
CA ARG A 132 -6.97 6.73 -0.01
C ARG A 132 -7.94 5.98 -0.91
N LEU A 133 -7.61 4.74 -1.30
CA LEU A 133 -8.51 3.91 -2.11
C LEU A 133 -9.84 3.66 -1.39
N ALA A 134 -9.82 3.43 -0.08
CA ALA A 134 -11.04 3.26 0.70
C ALA A 134 -11.90 4.53 0.74
N VAL A 135 -11.29 5.71 0.90
CA VAL A 135 -12.01 6.99 0.83
C VAL A 135 -12.60 7.22 -0.55
N THR A 136 -11.82 7.04 -1.62
CA THR A 136 -12.31 7.20 -3.00
C THR A 136 -13.43 6.22 -3.30
N SER A 137 -13.28 4.95 -2.88
CA SER A 137 -14.32 3.92 -3.00
C SER A 137 -15.62 4.34 -2.30
N GLY A 138 -15.54 4.88 -1.09
CA GLY A 138 -16.69 5.42 -0.36
C GLY A 138 -17.34 6.61 -1.07
N ASN A 139 -16.54 7.54 -1.59
CA ASN A 139 -17.04 8.71 -2.32
C ASN A 139 -17.75 8.30 -3.62
N ASN A 140 -17.22 7.32 -4.35
CA ASN A 140 -17.84 6.83 -5.58
C ASN A 140 -19.20 6.17 -5.29
N ARG A 141 -19.32 5.42 -4.18
CA ARG A 141 -20.61 4.88 -3.74
C ARG A 141 -21.62 5.97 -3.40
N LEU A 142 -21.20 6.99 -2.63
CA LEU A 142 -22.07 8.12 -2.27
C LEU A 142 -22.55 8.89 -3.51
N TYR A 143 -21.66 9.10 -4.49
CA TYR A 143 -22.03 9.72 -5.76
C TYR A 143 -23.07 8.88 -6.51
N ILE A 144 -22.84 7.56 -6.65
CA ILE A 144 -23.81 6.66 -7.29
C ILE A 144 -25.16 6.69 -6.57
N ASP A 145 -25.17 6.66 -5.24
CA ASP A 145 -26.40 6.68 -4.46
C ASP A 145 -27.15 8.02 -4.61
N SER A 146 -26.43 9.15 -4.73
CA SER A 146 -27.05 10.45 -5.05
C SER A 146 -27.66 10.46 -6.45
N GLN A 147 -26.94 9.92 -7.44
CA GLN A 147 -27.43 9.78 -8.80
C GLN A 147 -28.68 8.87 -8.87
N LEU A 148 -28.69 7.76 -8.13
CA LEU A 148 -29.86 6.89 -8.01
C LEU A 148 -31.06 7.62 -7.35
N GLN A 149 -30.80 8.52 -6.41
CA GLN A 149 -31.85 9.35 -5.81
C GLN A 149 -32.40 10.37 -6.83
N GLU A 150 -31.54 11.04 -7.60
CA GLU A 150 -31.94 11.93 -8.69
C GLU A 150 -32.76 11.17 -9.75
N TYR A 151 -32.33 9.96 -10.10
CA TYR A 151 -33.04 9.07 -11.00
C TYR A 151 -34.46 8.72 -10.51
N ARG A 152 -34.62 8.56 -9.19
CA ARG A 152 -35.91 8.30 -8.57
C ARG A 152 -36.81 9.53 -8.58
N LEU A 153 -36.25 10.72 -8.44
CA LEU A 153 -37.00 11.99 -8.34
C LEU A 153 -37.41 12.56 -9.70
N SER A 154 -36.70 12.22 -10.78
CA SER A 154 -37.02 12.58 -12.17
C SER A 154 -38.24 11.81 -12.71
N GLN A 155 -39.38 11.90 -12.00
CA GLN A 155 -40.62 11.17 -12.30
C GLN A 155 -41.52 11.87 -13.35
N GLY A 156 -41.08 12.93 -14.00
CA GLY A 156 -41.89 13.56 -15.03
C GLY A 156 -42.03 12.65 -16.26
N GLY A 157 -43.22 12.62 -16.88
CA GLY A 157 -43.48 11.85 -18.10
C GLY A 157 -42.99 12.54 -19.38
N SER A 158 -42.24 13.65 -19.28
CA SER A 158 -41.81 14.41 -20.45
C SER A 158 -40.60 13.79 -21.12
N LYS A 159 -40.38 14.13 -22.38
CA LYS A 159 -39.16 13.72 -23.11
C LYS A 159 -37.88 14.22 -22.42
N ALA A 160 -37.92 15.42 -21.84
CA ALA A 160 -36.78 15.99 -21.11
C ALA A 160 -36.42 15.14 -19.87
N ASP A 161 -37.42 14.61 -19.16
CA ASP A 161 -37.20 13.74 -18.01
C ASP A 161 -36.58 12.40 -18.42
N ASN A 162 -36.95 11.86 -19.59
CA ASN A 162 -36.33 10.64 -20.11
C ASN A 162 -34.87 10.86 -20.54
N ASP A 163 -34.57 12.00 -21.16
CA ASP A 163 -33.19 12.36 -21.55
C ASP A 163 -32.30 12.53 -20.30
N GLU A 164 -32.79 13.18 -19.24
CA GLU A 164 -32.10 13.33 -17.96
C GLU A 164 -31.85 11.98 -17.29
N ARG A 165 -32.83 11.08 -17.30
CA ARG A 165 -32.69 9.73 -16.73
C ARG A 165 -31.65 8.89 -17.47
N ASN A 166 -31.58 8.98 -18.80
CA ASN A 166 -30.55 8.29 -19.57
C ASN A 166 -29.15 8.82 -19.22
N LEU A 167 -29.00 10.14 -19.10
CA LEU A 167 -27.74 10.76 -18.68
C LEU A 167 -27.30 10.28 -17.30
N ILE A 168 -28.23 10.18 -16.34
CA ILE A 168 -27.93 9.67 -15.00
C ILE A 168 -27.43 8.22 -15.06
N ARG A 169 -28.05 7.36 -15.87
CA ARG A 169 -27.60 5.97 -16.06
C ARG A 169 -26.18 5.90 -16.62
N GLU A 170 -25.91 6.69 -17.66
CA GLU A 170 -24.58 6.77 -18.28
C GLU A 170 -23.53 7.24 -17.27
N ASN A 171 -23.83 8.24 -16.45
CA ASN A 171 -22.93 8.75 -15.42
C ASN A 171 -22.61 7.70 -14.34
N ILE A 172 -23.62 6.95 -13.90
CA ILE A 172 -23.44 5.86 -12.93
C ILE A 172 -22.56 4.77 -13.55
N ALA A 173 -22.90 4.28 -14.76
CA ALA A 173 -22.14 3.24 -15.44
C ALA A 173 -20.67 3.65 -15.66
N ALA A 174 -20.43 4.87 -16.15
CA ALA A 174 -19.09 5.41 -16.35
C ALA A 174 -18.31 5.53 -15.03
N THR A 175 -18.98 5.81 -13.92
CA THR A 175 -18.33 5.86 -12.60
C THR A 175 -17.93 4.48 -12.12
N ILE A 176 -18.78 3.47 -12.32
CA ILE A 176 -18.48 2.08 -11.97
C ILE A 176 -17.31 1.55 -12.80
N GLU A 177 -17.33 1.78 -14.11
CA GLU A 177 -16.26 1.37 -15.03
C GLU A 177 -14.92 2.02 -14.70
N ARG A 178 -14.91 3.35 -14.49
CA ARG A 178 -13.69 4.07 -14.10
C ARG A 178 -13.15 3.59 -12.75
N SER A 179 -14.03 3.24 -11.81
CA SER A 179 -13.62 2.73 -10.49
C SER A 179 -12.94 1.37 -10.59
N GLY A 180 -13.44 0.48 -11.45
CA GLY A 180 -12.81 -0.82 -11.73
C GLY A 180 -11.50 -0.68 -12.49
N ALA A 181 -11.51 0.04 -13.61
CA ALA A 181 -10.31 0.25 -14.44
C ALA A 181 -9.19 1.01 -13.70
N GLY A 182 -9.56 1.94 -12.82
CA GLY A 182 -8.63 2.71 -12.00
C GLY A 182 -8.09 1.97 -10.76
N GLY A 183 -8.56 0.73 -10.50
CA GLY A 183 -8.13 -0.05 -9.35
C GLY A 183 -8.62 0.48 -7.99
N VAL A 184 -9.64 1.33 -7.99
CA VAL A 184 -10.33 1.78 -6.76
C VAL A 184 -11.19 0.66 -6.22
N TRP A 185 -11.85 -0.07 -7.11
CA TRP A 185 -12.57 -1.29 -6.81
C TRP A 185 -11.86 -2.48 -7.43
N SER A 186 -11.87 -3.61 -6.71
CA SER A 186 -11.55 -4.88 -7.32
C SER A 186 -12.61 -5.25 -8.36
N ALA A 187 -12.29 -6.11 -9.32
CA ALA A 187 -13.25 -6.59 -10.31
C ALA A 187 -14.52 -7.16 -9.66
N TYR A 188 -14.36 -7.91 -8.56
CA TYR A 188 -15.49 -8.37 -7.73
C TYR A 188 -16.37 -7.23 -7.20
N GLN A 189 -15.76 -6.18 -6.65
CA GLN A 189 -16.50 -5.03 -6.12
C GLN A 189 -17.21 -4.27 -7.25
N THR A 190 -16.56 -4.11 -8.40
CA THR A 190 -17.16 -3.48 -9.58
C THR A 190 -18.38 -4.25 -10.06
N ALA A 191 -18.28 -5.56 -10.23
CA ALA A 191 -19.40 -6.40 -10.68
C ALA A 191 -20.56 -6.41 -9.66
N THR A 192 -20.24 -6.48 -8.36
CA THR A 192 -21.24 -6.39 -7.29
C THR A 192 -21.99 -5.04 -7.32
N GLU A 193 -21.27 -3.93 -7.52
CA GLU A 193 -21.90 -2.61 -7.61
C GLU A 193 -22.76 -2.46 -8.88
N ARG A 194 -22.34 -3.03 -10.02
CA ARG A 194 -23.17 -3.09 -11.23
C ARG A 194 -24.51 -3.77 -10.94
N GLY A 195 -24.48 -5.00 -10.43
CA GLY A 195 -25.70 -5.75 -10.13
C GLY A 195 -26.63 -5.04 -9.15
N ARG A 196 -26.07 -4.38 -8.12
CA ARG A 196 -26.85 -3.57 -7.17
C ARG A 196 -27.55 -2.40 -7.86
N VAL A 197 -26.82 -1.65 -8.70
CA VAL A 197 -27.34 -0.49 -9.42
C VAL A 197 -28.41 -0.92 -10.41
N ASP A 198 -28.16 -1.95 -11.21
CA ASP A 198 -29.09 -2.43 -12.23
C ASP A 198 -30.42 -2.87 -11.61
N SER A 199 -30.36 -3.66 -10.53
CA SER A 199 -31.54 -4.06 -9.75
C SER A 199 -32.31 -2.86 -9.20
N THR A 200 -31.60 -1.83 -8.71
CA THR A 200 -32.22 -0.63 -8.17
C THR A 200 -32.91 0.20 -9.27
N LEU A 201 -32.25 0.39 -10.41
CA LEU A 201 -32.81 1.09 -11.57
C LEU A 201 -34.05 0.37 -12.12
N ALA A 202 -34.01 -0.96 -12.22
CA ALA A 202 -35.14 -1.78 -12.62
C ALA A 202 -36.35 -1.57 -11.70
N ARG A 203 -36.13 -1.56 -10.37
CA ARG A 203 -37.19 -1.29 -9.40
C ARG A 203 -37.83 0.09 -9.58
N TYR A 204 -37.02 1.12 -9.84
CA TYR A 204 -37.54 2.48 -10.06
C TYR A 204 -38.35 2.59 -11.35
N ASP A 205 -37.89 1.95 -12.43
CA ASP A 205 -38.66 1.88 -13.67
C ASP A 205 -40.00 1.17 -13.51
N MET A 206 -40.03 0.07 -12.76
CA MET A 206 -41.27 -0.66 -12.47
C MET A 206 -42.26 0.17 -11.65
N THR A 207 -41.74 0.90 -10.66
CA THR A 207 -42.57 1.79 -9.84
C THR A 207 -43.20 2.88 -10.70
N ARG A 208 -42.43 3.47 -11.61
CA ARG A 208 -42.91 4.50 -12.54
C ARG A 208 -43.96 3.95 -13.51
N LEU A 209 -43.70 2.79 -14.10
CA LEU A 209 -44.65 2.15 -15.02
C LEU A 209 -46.01 1.90 -14.34
N ALA A 210 -46.00 1.45 -13.09
CA ALA A 210 -47.22 1.26 -12.32
C ALA A 210 -47.95 2.60 -12.06
N GLN A 211 -47.22 3.67 -11.75
CA GLN A 211 -47.78 5.01 -11.56
C GLN A 211 -48.38 5.56 -12.87
N ASP A 212 -47.64 5.51 -13.98
CA ASP A 212 -48.10 5.98 -15.30
C ASP A 212 -49.38 5.25 -15.72
N THR A 213 -49.42 3.92 -15.52
CA THR A 213 -50.59 3.10 -15.84
C THR A 213 -51.79 3.46 -14.96
N THR A 214 -51.55 3.68 -13.66
CA THR A 214 -52.62 4.09 -12.73
C THR A 214 -53.18 5.46 -13.10
N SER A 215 -52.33 6.43 -13.43
CA SER A 215 -52.75 7.75 -13.87
C SER A 215 -53.55 7.69 -15.17
N ALA A 216 -53.11 6.93 -16.17
CA ALA A 216 -53.83 6.78 -17.43
C ALA A 216 -55.23 6.19 -17.23
N LEU A 217 -55.36 5.18 -16.36
CA LEU A 217 -56.66 4.58 -16.01
C LEU A 217 -57.59 5.56 -15.29
N ILE A 218 -57.06 6.40 -14.40
CA ILE A 218 -57.86 7.44 -13.71
C ILE A 218 -58.34 8.49 -14.72
N ASP A 219 -57.48 8.92 -15.64
CA ASP A 219 -57.82 9.91 -16.66
C ASP A 219 -58.85 9.38 -17.66
N GLU A 220 -58.77 8.10 -18.03
CA GLU A 220 -59.67 7.48 -19.01
C GLU A 220 -61.03 7.06 -18.41
N TYR A 221 -61.04 6.57 -17.16
CA TYR A 221 -62.23 5.93 -16.56
C TYR A 221 -62.69 6.52 -15.22
N GLY A 222 -62.24 7.72 -14.85
CA GLY A 222 -62.34 8.29 -13.49
C GLY A 222 -63.69 8.19 -12.76
N ASP A 223 -64.83 8.12 -13.47
CA ASP A 223 -66.16 7.95 -12.89
C ASP A 223 -66.77 6.53 -13.07
N ASP A 224 -66.26 5.71 -14.00
CA ASP A 224 -66.76 4.36 -14.28
C ASP A 224 -65.84 3.28 -13.72
N ARG A 225 -66.10 2.91 -12.45
CA ARG A 225 -65.34 1.88 -11.74
C ARG A 225 -65.38 0.52 -12.41
N ALA A 226 -66.47 0.15 -13.09
CA ALA A 226 -66.59 -1.18 -13.69
C ALA A 226 -65.66 -1.29 -14.91
N SER A 227 -65.70 -0.29 -15.79
CA SER A 227 -64.81 -0.20 -16.95
C SER A 227 -63.35 -0.02 -16.54
N ALA A 228 -63.07 0.75 -15.47
CA ALA A 228 -61.73 0.87 -14.91
C ALA A 228 -61.18 -0.47 -14.39
N PHE A 229 -62.00 -1.29 -13.72
CA PHE A 229 -61.59 -2.61 -13.22
C PHE A 229 -61.32 -3.60 -14.36
N GLU A 230 -62.14 -3.59 -15.41
CA GLU A 230 -61.94 -4.45 -16.59
C GLU A 230 -60.68 -4.04 -17.37
N ALA A 231 -60.47 -2.73 -17.58
CA ALA A 231 -59.25 -2.20 -18.18
C ALA A 231 -58.00 -2.50 -17.33
N ALA A 232 -58.09 -2.36 -16.01
CA ALA A 232 -57.02 -2.71 -15.09
C ALA A 232 -56.71 -4.21 -15.09
N ALA A 233 -57.70 -5.08 -15.26
CA ALA A 233 -57.50 -6.52 -15.38
C ALA A 233 -56.76 -6.89 -16.70
N GLY A 234 -57.07 -6.21 -17.80
CA GLY A 234 -56.34 -6.37 -19.07
C GLY A 234 -54.90 -5.84 -19.01
N LEU A 235 -54.70 -4.66 -18.42
CA LEU A 235 -53.38 -4.07 -18.16
C LEU A 235 -52.58 -4.85 -17.12
N GLY A 236 -53.24 -5.56 -16.21
CA GLY A 236 -52.61 -6.43 -15.21
C GLY A 236 -51.74 -7.49 -15.86
N GLY A 237 -52.20 -8.10 -16.97
CA GLY A 237 -51.40 -9.06 -17.74
C GLY A 237 -50.20 -8.42 -18.43
N GLU A 238 -50.34 -7.25 -19.05
CA GLU A 238 -49.22 -6.55 -19.68
C GLU A 238 -48.19 -6.02 -18.66
N LEU A 239 -48.67 -5.55 -17.50
CA LEU A 239 -47.82 -5.18 -16.37
C LEU A 239 -47.09 -6.41 -15.85
N GLU A 240 -47.78 -7.53 -15.68
CA GLU A 240 -47.20 -8.80 -15.26
C GLU A 240 -46.12 -9.28 -16.24
N ASP A 241 -46.38 -9.27 -17.55
CA ASP A 241 -45.40 -9.64 -18.57
C ASP A 241 -44.17 -8.70 -18.55
N LYS A 242 -44.37 -7.39 -18.38
CA LYS A 242 -43.26 -6.43 -18.27
C LYS A 242 -42.50 -6.57 -16.95
N VAL A 243 -43.19 -6.86 -15.84
CA VAL A 243 -42.56 -7.20 -14.55
C VAL A 243 -41.68 -8.42 -14.74
N ILE A 244 -42.20 -9.48 -15.35
CA ILE A 244 -41.49 -10.74 -15.59
C ILE A 244 -40.28 -10.48 -16.48
N GLN A 245 -40.44 -9.81 -17.62
CA GLN A 245 -39.33 -9.48 -18.52
C GLN A 245 -38.25 -8.66 -17.81
N ARG A 246 -38.63 -7.65 -17.03
CA ARG A 246 -37.70 -6.79 -16.30
C ARG A 246 -36.99 -7.54 -15.18
N LEU A 247 -37.68 -8.45 -14.50
CA LEU A 247 -37.09 -9.32 -13.50
C LEU A 247 -36.13 -10.30 -14.16
N ASP A 248 -36.49 -10.93 -15.27
CA ASP A 248 -35.64 -11.84 -16.03
C ASP A 248 -34.37 -11.13 -16.54
N ASP A 249 -34.51 -9.93 -17.10
CA ASP A 249 -33.37 -9.11 -17.52
C ASP A 249 -32.46 -8.77 -16.32
N ALA A 250 -33.07 -8.37 -15.18
CA ALA A 250 -32.32 -8.05 -13.97
C ALA A 250 -31.63 -9.29 -13.37
N TYR A 251 -32.30 -10.45 -13.37
CA TYR A 251 -31.74 -11.72 -12.92
C TYR A 251 -30.61 -12.19 -13.85
N GLY A 252 -30.78 -12.10 -15.17
CA GLY A 252 -29.73 -12.44 -16.13
C GLY A 252 -28.51 -11.53 -16.01
N GLN A 253 -28.71 -10.24 -15.75
CA GLN A 253 -27.63 -9.30 -15.45
C GLN A 253 -26.98 -9.59 -14.08
N MET A 254 -27.76 -9.95 -13.06
CA MET A 254 -27.22 -10.36 -11.76
C MET A 254 -26.38 -11.62 -11.88
N ASP A 255 -26.83 -12.63 -12.62
CA ASP A 255 -26.10 -13.87 -12.88
C ASP A 255 -24.80 -13.57 -13.65
N THR A 256 -24.87 -12.74 -14.70
CA THR A 256 -23.67 -12.34 -15.45
C THR A 256 -22.67 -11.59 -14.56
N ASN A 257 -23.15 -10.65 -13.74
CA ASN A 257 -22.30 -9.92 -12.81
C ASN A 257 -21.74 -10.86 -11.71
N GLN A 258 -22.49 -11.87 -11.29
CA GLN A 258 -22.05 -12.85 -10.32
C GLN A 258 -20.99 -13.80 -10.92
N ASP A 259 -21.17 -14.24 -12.17
CA ASP A 259 -20.17 -15.00 -12.92
C ASP A 259 -18.89 -14.17 -13.12
N GLU A 260 -19.01 -12.89 -13.50
CA GLU A 260 -17.85 -11.97 -13.56
C GLU A 260 -17.16 -11.82 -12.20
N ALA A 261 -17.93 -11.76 -11.12
CA ALA A 261 -17.42 -11.65 -9.75
C ALA A 261 -16.72 -12.95 -9.30
N ASP A 262 -17.28 -14.10 -9.61
CA ASP A 262 -16.75 -15.42 -9.30
C ASP A 262 -15.49 -15.72 -10.13
N ASP A 263 -15.48 -15.39 -11.42
CA ASP A 263 -14.30 -15.46 -12.29
C ASP A 263 -13.19 -14.52 -11.81
N ALA A 264 -13.53 -13.31 -11.38
CA ALA A 264 -12.59 -12.38 -10.77
C ALA A 264 -11.99 -12.91 -9.46
N LEU A 265 -12.79 -13.63 -8.66
CA LEU A 265 -12.35 -14.23 -7.41
C LEU A 265 -11.41 -15.42 -7.65
N VAL A 266 -11.72 -16.26 -8.65
CA VAL A 266 -10.89 -17.41 -9.06
C VAL A 266 -9.58 -16.95 -9.71
N SER A 267 -9.63 -15.94 -10.58
CA SER A 267 -8.43 -15.36 -11.22
C SER A 267 -7.55 -14.58 -10.23
N GLY A 268 -8.14 -13.91 -9.24
CA GLY A 268 -7.43 -13.25 -8.14
C GLY A 268 -6.82 -14.18 -7.09
N LEU A 269 -7.24 -15.46 -7.05
CA LEU A 269 -6.64 -16.52 -6.22
C LEU A 269 -5.39 -17.15 -6.86
N HIS A 270 -5.11 -16.86 -8.13
CA HIS A 270 -3.78 -17.08 -8.70
C HIS A 270 -2.86 -15.95 -8.22
N PRO A 271 -1.63 -16.22 -7.73
CA PRO A 271 -0.73 -15.17 -7.29
C PRO A 271 -0.27 -14.36 -8.51
N ALA A 272 -1.08 -13.38 -8.90
CA ALA A 272 -0.63 -12.31 -9.76
C ALA A 272 0.43 -11.58 -8.96
N VAL A 273 1.69 -11.80 -9.35
CA VAL A 273 2.76 -10.84 -9.18
C VAL A 273 2.20 -9.51 -9.70
N MET A 274 1.70 -8.66 -8.79
CA MET A 274 1.37 -7.27 -9.11
C MET A 274 2.69 -6.52 -9.33
N GLU A 275 3.35 -6.81 -10.44
CA GLU A 275 4.23 -5.84 -11.09
C GLU A 275 3.30 -4.80 -11.71
N TRP A 276 3.06 -3.73 -10.95
CA TRP A 276 2.50 -2.52 -11.52
C TRP A 276 3.56 -1.93 -12.47
N PRO A 277 3.26 -1.65 -13.75
CA PRO A 277 4.15 -0.85 -14.57
C PRO A 277 4.32 0.50 -13.87
N LEU A 278 5.56 0.84 -13.53
CA LEU A 278 5.97 2.19 -13.17
C LEU A 278 5.91 3.07 -14.42
N ASP A 279 4.71 3.35 -14.93
CA ASP A 279 4.54 4.41 -15.92
C ASP A 279 4.17 5.71 -15.18
N ASP A 280 5.19 6.54 -15.03
CA ASP A 280 5.20 7.82 -14.30
C ASP A 280 4.34 8.93 -14.97
N GLU A 281 3.65 8.67 -16.08
CA GLU A 281 2.92 9.72 -16.84
C GLU A 281 1.43 9.87 -16.51
N ALA A 282 0.79 8.93 -15.80
CA ALA A 282 -0.63 9.07 -15.42
C ALA A 282 -0.85 9.92 -14.16
N ARG A 283 0.21 10.48 -13.55
CA ARG A 283 0.17 11.16 -12.24
C ARG A 283 -0.36 12.59 -12.24
N LEU A 284 -0.82 13.18 -13.35
CA LEU A 284 -1.06 14.64 -13.38
C LEU A 284 -2.46 15.16 -13.79
N THR A 285 -3.43 14.33 -14.15
CA THR A 285 -4.71 14.85 -14.70
C THR A 285 -5.97 14.66 -13.87
N THR A 286 -5.88 14.20 -12.62
CA THR A 286 -7.08 14.13 -11.73
C THR A 286 -6.93 14.96 -10.46
N TRP A 287 -6.00 15.91 -10.42
CA TRP A 287 -5.71 16.75 -9.25
C TRP A 287 -6.18 18.21 -9.34
N LEU A 288 -6.98 18.57 -10.35
CA LEU A 288 -7.66 19.87 -10.39
C LEU A 288 -9.05 19.69 -11.00
N LEU A 289 -10.04 19.38 -10.16
CA LEU A 289 -11.41 19.88 -10.15
C LEU A 289 -12.15 19.34 -8.92
#